data_AF-A0A660YVU8-F1
#
_entry.id   AF-A0A660YVU8-F1
#
_cell.length_a   1.000
_cell.length_b   1.000
_cell.length_c   1.000
_cell.angle_alpha   90.00
_cell.angle_beta   90.00
_cell.angle_gamma   90.00
#
_symmetry.space_group_name_H-M   'P 1'
#
loop_
_entity.id
_entity.type
_entity.pdbx_description
1 polymer ?
#
loop_
_entity_poly.entity_id
_entity_poly.type
_entity_poly.pdbx_seq_one_letter_code
_entity_poly.pdbx_strand_id
1 'polypeptide(L)'
;VKYRYKKFLKRYPSIIANLLYFIDFLWYRVAPKIPVVQKIYFAFTKGRNRALSLAEGLGRLYYCGFEVLDLKDLDNRCYVIARKVKEPSADENPSYSSIIKMKRIGKSGNPIYVYKLRTMHPYSEYLQAFVYQQNNLKVGGKFKNDFRITPWGSIFRRLWIDELPMFINLLKGDCKLIGVRPLSKQYFDLYDNEFRERRINYKPGLIPPFYADMPSNIVEILKSEETYLDKFDKNSIKTDFIYFWKSFNNIIINNKRSS
;
A
#
# COMPACT_ATOMS: atom_id res chain seq x y z
N VAL A 1 5.19 -19.95 2.44
CA VAL A 1 3.83 -20.03 3.05
C VAL A 1 2.93 -21.05 2.32
N LYS A 2 2.66 -20.90 1.02
CA LYS A 2 1.80 -21.79 0.20
C LYS A 2 2.00 -23.30 0.46
N TYR A 3 3.25 -23.76 0.44
CA TYR A 3 3.56 -25.19 0.61
C TYR A 3 3.42 -25.70 2.05
N ARG A 4 3.54 -24.83 3.06
CA ARG A 4 3.34 -25.22 4.46
C ARG A 4 1.90 -25.64 4.70
N TYR A 5 0.94 -24.84 4.23
CA TYR A 5 -0.49 -25.17 4.38
C TYR A 5 -0.84 -26.50 3.70
N LYS A 6 -0.34 -26.73 2.48
CA LYS A 6 -0.51 -28.02 1.77
C LYS A 6 0.03 -29.21 2.57
N LYS A 7 1.12 -29.05 3.33
CA LYS A 7 1.68 -30.12 4.18
C LYS A 7 0.74 -30.50 5.33
N PHE A 8 0.05 -29.54 5.94
CA PHE A 8 -0.94 -29.82 6.99
C PHE A 8 -2.16 -30.55 6.42
N LEU A 9 -2.69 -30.08 5.28
CA LEU A 9 -3.84 -30.73 4.63
C LEU A 9 -3.56 -32.16 4.15
N LYS A 10 -2.30 -32.49 3.82
CA LYS A 10 -1.91 -33.86 3.47
C LYS A 10 -1.84 -34.80 4.68
N ARG A 11 -1.65 -34.27 5.89
CA ARG A 11 -1.39 -35.05 7.10
C ARG A 11 -2.59 -35.15 8.03
N TYR A 12 -3.49 -34.17 7.99
CA TYR A 12 -4.63 -34.07 8.91
C TYR A 12 -5.93 -33.76 8.17
N PRO A 13 -7.10 -34.16 8.73
CA PRO A 13 -8.40 -33.71 8.26
C PRO A 13 -8.51 -32.18 8.25
N SER A 14 -9.31 -31.62 7.34
CA SER A 14 -9.36 -30.18 7.05
C SER A 14 -9.50 -29.28 8.29
N ILE A 15 -10.39 -29.63 9.24
CA ILE A 15 -10.62 -28.86 10.46
C ILE A 15 -9.36 -28.81 11.34
N ILE A 16 -8.76 -29.97 11.60
CA ILE A 16 -7.54 -30.10 12.41
C ILE A 16 -6.35 -29.44 11.70
N ALA A 17 -6.23 -29.63 10.38
CA ALA A 17 -5.21 -29.00 9.57
C ALA A 17 -5.28 -27.47 9.64
N ASN A 18 -6.47 -26.88 9.59
CA ASN A 18 -6.67 -25.43 9.68
C ASN A 18 -6.27 -24.90 11.06
N LEU A 19 -6.66 -25.58 12.14
CA LEU A 19 -6.29 -25.19 13.50
C LEU A 19 -4.78 -25.27 13.73
N LEU A 20 -4.15 -26.39 13.37
CA LEU A 20 -2.71 -26.57 13.53
C LEU A 20 -1.91 -25.61 12.65
N TYR A 21 -2.38 -25.36 11.42
CA TYR A 21 -1.77 -24.37 10.54
C TYR A 21 -1.93 -22.95 11.09
N PHE A 22 -3.05 -22.62 11.73
CA PHE A 22 -3.23 -21.30 12.35
C PHE A 22 -2.19 -21.08 13.46
N ILE A 23 -1.95 -22.08 14.31
CA ILE A 23 -0.90 -22.02 15.34
C ILE A 23 0.50 -21.91 14.71
N ASP A 24 0.81 -22.73 13.69
CA ASP A 24 2.06 -22.65 12.92
C ASP A 24 2.26 -21.28 12.28
N PHE A 25 1.19 -20.70 11.75
CA PHE A 25 1.19 -19.36 11.16
C PHE A 25 1.48 -18.30 12.22
N LEU A 26 0.79 -18.32 13.36
CA LEU A 26 1.06 -17.37 14.45
C LEU A 26 2.52 -17.44 14.89
N TRP A 27 3.06 -18.64 15.09
CA TRP A 27 4.43 -18.81 15.55
C TRP A 27 5.48 -18.44 14.49
N TYR A 28 5.41 -18.98 13.28
CA TYR A 28 6.49 -18.82 12.29
C TYR A 28 6.31 -17.62 11.34
N ARG A 29 5.12 -17.03 11.26
CA ARG A 29 4.83 -15.87 10.41
C ARG A 29 4.65 -14.58 11.21
N VAL A 30 3.89 -14.62 12.30
CA VAL A 30 3.45 -13.44 13.05
C VAL A 30 4.42 -13.07 14.16
N ALA A 31 4.77 -14.01 15.05
CA ALA A 31 5.69 -13.78 16.17
C ALA A 31 7.01 -13.08 15.79
N PRO A 32 7.74 -13.44 14.71
CA PRO A 32 8.99 -12.76 14.34
C PRO A 32 8.82 -11.29 13.92
N LYS A 33 7.58 -10.79 13.79
CA LYS A 33 7.26 -9.43 13.33
C LYS A 33 6.70 -8.53 14.43
N ILE A 34 6.28 -9.08 15.56
CA ILE A 34 5.72 -8.31 16.68
C ILE A 34 6.86 -8.01 17.66
N PRO A 35 7.23 -6.74 17.91
CA PRO A 35 8.39 -6.39 18.73
C PRO A 35 8.47 -7.10 20.09
N VAL A 36 7.32 -7.28 20.76
CA VAL A 36 7.21 -7.94 22.07
C VAL A 36 7.52 -9.45 21.98
N VAL A 37 6.95 -10.14 20.99
CA VAL A 37 7.06 -11.60 20.84
C VAL A 37 8.31 -12.00 20.05
N GLN A 38 8.87 -11.08 19.27
CA GLN A 38 9.99 -11.29 18.37
C GLN A 38 11.24 -11.78 19.11
N LYS A 39 11.55 -11.20 20.29
CA LYS A 39 12.70 -11.61 21.10
C LYS A 39 12.59 -13.07 21.54
N ILE A 40 11.41 -13.47 22.03
CA ILE A 40 11.11 -14.84 22.44
C ILE A 40 11.26 -15.78 21.24
N TYR A 41 10.64 -15.43 20.11
CA TYR A 41 10.72 -16.24 18.89
C TYR A 41 12.18 -16.50 18.47
N PHE A 42 13.03 -15.45 18.45
CA PHE A 42 14.43 -15.61 18.04
C PHE A 42 15.29 -16.35 19.06
N ALA A 43 14.98 -16.26 20.36
CA ALA A 43 15.64 -17.05 21.39
C ALA A 43 15.42 -18.57 21.16
N PHE A 44 14.18 -18.98 20.87
CA PHE A 44 13.86 -20.40 20.65
C PHE A 44 14.24 -20.92 19.27
N THR A 45 14.03 -20.13 18.21
CA THR A 45 14.19 -20.61 16.83
C THR A 45 15.55 -20.31 16.22
N LYS A 46 16.34 -19.41 16.82
CA LYS A 46 17.56 -18.85 16.23
C LYS A 46 17.35 -18.35 14.79
N GLY A 47 16.13 -17.91 14.48
CA GLY A 47 15.71 -17.44 13.15
C GLY A 47 15.43 -18.54 12.11
N ARG A 48 15.53 -19.83 12.49
CA ARG A 48 15.25 -20.95 11.60
C ARG A 48 13.75 -21.09 11.32
N ASN A 49 13.40 -21.67 10.16
CA ASN A 49 12.04 -22.01 9.78
C ASN A 49 11.06 -20.83 9.72
N ARG A 50 11.51 -19.59 9.47
CA ARG A 50 10.60 -18.47 9.23
C ARG A 50 9.69 -18.72 8.02
N ALA A 51 8.39 -18.49 8.19
CA ALA A 51 7.44 -18.60 7.10
C ALA A 51 7.45 -17.32 6.26
N LEU A 52 8.12 -17.35 5.10
CA LEU A 52 8.13 -16.24 4.14
C LEU A 52 7.08 -16.44 3.04
N SER A 53 6.38 -15.37 2.68
CA SER A 53 5.62 -15.31 1.42
C SER A 53 6.60 -15.09 0.27
N LEU A 54 6.19 -15.43 -0.95
CA LEU A 54 7.03 -15.22 -2.13
C LEU A 54 7.43 -13.74 -2.25
N ALA A 55 6.45 -12.84 -2.14
CA ALA A 55 6.70 -11.40 -2.19
C ALA A 55 7.68 -10.90 -1.12
N GLU A 56 7.62 -11.43 0.10
CA GLU A 56 8.58 -11.04 1.15
C GLU A 56 9.98 -11.61 0.85
N GLY A 57 10.07 -12.82 0.31
CA GLY A 57 11.34 -13.42 -0.09
C GLY A 57 12.02 -12.65 -1.22
N LEU A 58 11.29 -12.41 -2.32
CA LEU A 58 11.82 -11.63 -3.45
C LEU A 58 12.13 -10.19 -3.02
N GLY A 59 11.25 -9.56 -2.23
CA GLY A 59 11.46 -8.19 -1.77
C GLY A 59 12.75 -8.02 -0.97
N ARG A 60 13.12 -9.01 -0.15
CA ARG A 60 14.40 -9.04 0.57
C ARG A 60 15.59 -9.18 -0.37
N LEU A 61 15.49 -9.97 -1.44
CA LEU A 61 16.55 -10.07 -2.44
C LEU A 61 16.80 -8.71 -3.09
N TYR A 62 15.75 -8.02 -3.53
CA TYR A 62 15.86 -6.67 -4.10
C TYR A 62 16.38 -5.64 -3.10
N TYR A 63 15.95 -5.73 -1.84
CA TYR A 63 16.50 -4.91 -0.76
C TYR A 63 18.00 -5.14 -0.57
N CYS A 64 18.48 -6.38 -0.69
CA CYS A 64 19.90 -6.72 -0.64
C CYS A 64 20.66 -6.44 -1.94
N GLY A 65 20.04 -5.78 -2.93
CA GLY A 65 20.71 -5.41 -4.19
C GLY A 65 20.77 -6.51 -5.25
N PHE A 66 19.96 -7.56 -5.11
CA PHE A 66 19.82 -8.62 -6.12
C PHE A 66 18.65 -8.33 -7.06
N GLU A 67 18.84 -8.70 -8.33
CA GLU A 67 17.79 -8.75 -9.35
C GLU A 67 17.41 -10.21 -9.59
N VAL A 68 16.10 -10.49 -9.69
CA VAL A 68 15.59 -11.84 -9.95
C VAL A 68 15.50 -12.06 -11.46
N LEU A 69 16.19 -13.09 -11.95
CA LEU A 69 16.26 -13.45 -13.37
C LEU A 69 15.21 -14.50 -13.75
N ASP A 70 15.01 -15.48 -12.89
CA ASP A 70 14.06 -16.57 -13.13
C ASP A 70 13.47 -17.09 -11.81
N LEU A 71 12.26 -17.62 -11.89
CA LEU A 71 11.52 -18.19 -10.78
C LEU A 71 10.82 -19.46 -11.23
N LYS A 72 11.15 -20.58 -10.58
CA LYS A 72 10.56 -21.89 -10.88
C LYS A 72 9.99 -22.54 -9.63
N ASP A 73 8.73 -22.95 -9.70
CA ASP A 73 8.07 -23.74 -8.67
C ASP A 73 8.18 -25.24 -9.03
N LEU A 74 8.96 -26.01 -8.27
CA LEU A 74 9.18 -27.46 -8.47
C LEU A 74 9.13 -28.18 -7.12
N ASP A 75 8.45 -29.34 -7.06
CA ASP A 75 8.43 -30.23 -5.88
C ASP A 75 8.10 -29.56 -4.54
N ASN A 76 7.10 -28.68 -4.53
CA ASN A 76 6.71 -27.88 -3.36
C ASN A 76 7.81 -26.94 -2.83
N ARG A 77 8.74 -26.54 -3.70
CA ARG A 77 9.79 -25.55 -3.46
C ARG A 77 9.76 -24.50 -4.56
N CYS A 78 10.13 -23.29 -4.19
CA CYS A 78 10.30 -22.19 -5.11
C CYS A 78 11.81 -21.95 -5.25
N TYR A 79 12.33 -22.10 -6.45
CA TYR A 79 13.70 -21.82 -6.83
C TYR A 79 13.76 -20.44 -7.46
N VAL A 80 14.71 -19.63 -7.02
CA VAL A 80 14.91 -18.26 -7.49
C VAL A 80 16.33 -18.13 -8.00
N ILE A 81 16.47 -17.78 -9.28
CA ILE A 81 17.76 -17.40 -9.85
C ILE A 81 17.87 -15.89 -9.74
N ALA A 82 18.89 -15.41 -9.05
CA ALA A 82 19.11 -13.99 -8.82
C ALA A 82 20.58 -13.61 -9.00
N ARG A 83 20.82 -12.38 -9.41
CA ARG A 83 22.14 -11.81 -9.65
C ARG A 83 22.33 -10.56 -8.82
N LYS A 84 23.49 -10.40 -8.16
CA LYS A 84 23.82 -9.16 -7.45
C LYS A 84 24.09 -8.07 -8.49
N VAL A 85 23.36 -6.97 -8.42
CA VAL A 85 23.48 -5.85 -9.38
C VAL A 85 23.86 -4.54 -8.71
N LYS A 86 23.68 -4.43 -7.39
CA LYS A 86 24.02 -3.23 -6.61
C LYS A 86 24.24 -3.57 -5.14
N GLU A 87 24.68 -2.58 -4.37
CA GLU A 87 24.73 -2.69 -2.92
C GLU A 87 23.33 -2.68 -2.28
N PRO A 88 23.17 -3.24 -1.07
CA PRO A 88 21.91 -3.21 -0.34
C PRO A 88 21.35 -1.80 -0.17
N SER A 89 20.01 -1.72 -0.11
CA SER A 89 19.30 -0.48 0.19
C SER A 89 19.74 0.07 1.55
N ALA A 90 20.03 1.37 1.59
CA ALA A 90 20.36 2.09 2.83
C ALA A 90 19.12 2.44 3.69
N ASP A 91 17.92 1.95 3.33
CA ASP A 91 16.72 2.15 4.14
C ASP A 91 16.87 1.41 5.48
N GLU A 92 17.09 2.19 6.54
CA GLU A 92 17.28 1.73 7.92
C GLU A 92 16.00 1.13 8.53
N ASN A 93 14.83 1.43 7.97
CA ASN A 93 13.54 0.98 8.50
C ASN A 93 12.75 0.15 7.47
N PRO A 94 13.31 -0.99 7.01
CA PRO A 94 12.61 -1.83 6.09
C PRO A 94 11.31 -2.32 6.72
N SER A 95 10.25 -2.22 5.95
CA SER A 95 8.96 -1.89 6.48
C SER A 95 8.22 -3.14 7.00
N TYR A 96 8.44 -3.50 8.28
CA TYR A 96 7.68 -4.56 8.99
C TYR A 96 6.43 -4.05 9.70
N SER A 97 6.34 -2.74 9.97
CA SER A 97 5.25 -2.14 10.73
C SER A 97 3.90 -2.33 10.02
N SER A 98 2.85 -2.59 10.81
CA SER A 98 1.45 -2.62 10.35
C SER A 98 0.98 -1.26 9.82
N ILE A 99 1.60 -0.17 10.27
CA ILE A 99 1.31 1.20 9.82
C ILE A 99 2.48 1.70 8.97
N ILE A 100 2.16 2.19 7.78
CA ILE A 100 3.09 2.82 6.84
C ILE A 100 2.92 4.33 6.96
N LYS A 101 4.03 5.05 7.09
CA LYS A 101 4.09 6.50 6.97
C LYS A 101 4.63 6.87 5.59
N MET A 102 3.94 7.74 4.87
CA MET A 102 4.35 8.20 3.55
C MET A 102 4.55 9.72 3.58
N LYS A 103 5.73 10.20 3.18
CA LYS A 103 5.98 11.64 3.03
C LYS A 103 5.19 12.18 1.84
N ARG A 104 4.47 13.27 2.07
CA ARG A 104 3.60 13.95 1.10
C ARG A 104 3.73 15.46 1.24
N ILE A 105 3.38 16.19 0.19
CA ILE A 105 3.35 17.66 0.22
C ILE A 105 2.03 18.12 0.87
N GLY A 106 2.14 18.94 1.91
CA GLY A 106 1.02 19.56 2.62
C GLY A 106 0.89 21.05 2.30
N LYS A 107 0.15 21.76 3.16
CA LYS A 107 -0.07 23.20 3.01
C LYS A 107 1.26 23.98 3.14
N SER A 108 1.40 25.04 2.36
CA SER A 108 2.60 25.88 2.23
C SER A 108 3.84 25.12 1.76
N GLY A 109 3.67 23.96 1.12
CA GLY A 109 4.76 23.11 0.64
C GLY A 109 5.42 22.28 1.74
N ASN A 110 4.95 22.39 3.00
CA ASN A 110 5.53 21.67 4.12
C ASN A 110 5.29 20.16 3.99
N PRO A 111 6.31 19.32 4.23
CA PRO A 111 6.13 17.88 4.16
C PRO A 111 5.30 17.36 5.34
N ILE A 112 4.25 16.61 5.03
CA ILE A 112 3.43 15.91 6.01
C ILE A 112 3.61 14.39 5.89
N TYR A 113 3.39 13.66 6.98
CA TYR A 113 3.39 12.20 6.96
C TYR A 113 1.96 11.67 6.94
N VAL A 114 1.57 11.05 5.84
CA VAL A 114 0.27 10.37 5.72
C VAL A 114 0.40 8.94 6.23
N TYR A 115 -0.50 8.53 7.13
CA TYR A 115 -0.50 7.18 7.71
C TYR A 115 -1.48 6.27 6.97
N LYS A 116 -1.06 5.06 6.62
CA LYS A 116 -1.93 4.02 6.04
C LYS A 116 -1.66 2.67 6.67
N LEU A 117 -2.65 1.80 6.66
CA LEU A 117 -2.47 0.40 7.04
C LEU A 117 -1.71 -0.34 5.94
N ARG A 118 -0.77 -1.19 6.33
CA ARG A 118 -0.05 -2.06 5.40
C ARG A 118 -1.01 -3.10 4.83
N THR A 119 -1.21 -3.03 3.52
CA THR A 119 -2.02 -4.00 2.76
C THR A 119 -1.18 -4.96 1.91
N MET A 120 0.13 -4.72 1.83
CA MET A 120 1.07 -5.55 1.07
C MET A 120 2.05 -6.28 1.99
N HIS A 121 2.68 -7.35 1.50
CA HIS A 121 3.73 -8.04 2.22
C HIS A 121 4.93 -7.12 2.52
N PRO A 122 5.64 -7.30 3.65
CA PRO A 122 6.88 -6.56 3.92
C PRO A 122 7.89 -6.68 2.76
N TYR A 123 8.67 -5.64 2.50
CA TYR A 123 9.65 -5.52 1.41
C TYR A 123 9.08 -5.59 -0.01
N SER A 124 7.76 -5.68 -0.19
CA SER A 124 7.19 -5.76 -1.52
C SER A 124 7.24 -4.43 -2.30
N GLU A 125 7.50 -3.33 -1.62
CA GLU A 125 7.82 -2.02 -2.21
C GLU A 125 9.02 -2.08 -3.17
N TYR A 126 10.00 -2.95 -2.88
CA TYR A 126 11.20 -3.14 -3.70
C TYR A 126 10.95 -3.95 -4.98
N LEU A 127 9.77 -4.60 -5.09
CA LEU A 127 9.40 -5.43 -6.23
C LEU A 127 8.71 -4.67 -7.36
N GLN A 128 8.66 -3.33 -7.29
CA GLN A 128 7.92 -2.55 -8.28
C GLN A 128 8.40 -2.80 -9.71
N ALA A 129 9.72 -2.82 -9.95
CA ALA A 129 10.29 -3.11 -11.26
C ALA A 129 9.99 -4.53 -11.74
N PHE A 130 10.14 -5.52 -10.86
CA PHE A 130 9.85 -6.93 -11.15
C PHE A 130 8.38 -7.14 -11.57
N VAL A 131 7.45 -6.56 -10.81
CA VAL A 131 6.00 -6.66 -11.09
C VAL A 131 5.64 -5.94 -12.39
N TYR A 132 6.31 -4.83 -12.69
CA TYR A 132 6.13 -4.10 -13.95
C TYR A 132 6.58 -4.91 -15.17
N GLN A 133 7.72 -5.60 -15.08
CA GLN A 133 8.24 -6.44 -16.16
C GLN A 133 7.37 -7.69 -16.41
N GLN A 134 6.83 -8.30 -15.34
CA GLN A 134 6.02 -9.52 -15.48
C GLN A 134 4.57 -9.26 -15.90
N ASN A 135 3.99 -8.11 -15.56
CA ASN A 135 2.58 -7.84 -15.81
C ASN A 135 2.43 -6.66 -16.77
N ASN A 136 1.94 -6.92 -17.99
CA ASN A 136 1.49 -5.86 -18.90
C ASN A 136 0.47 -4.98 -18.18
N LEU A 137 0.76 -3.68 -18.09
CA LEU A 137 -0.13 -2.69 -17.48
C LEU A 137 -1.49 -2.72 -18.19
N LYS A 138 -2.59 -2.84 -17.44
CA LYS A 138 -3.90 -2.43 -17.97
C LYS A 138 -4.05 -0.91 -17.88
N VAL A 139 -4.92 -0.38 -18.73
CA VAL A 139 -5.41 1.02 -18.67
C VAL A 139 -5.83 1.33 -17.22
N GLY A 140 -5.22 2.36 -16.63
CA GLY A 140 -5.37 2.73 -15.21
C GLY A 140 -4.26 2.26 -14.27
N GLY A 141 -3.20 1.60 -14.77
CA GLY A 141 -1.97 1.32 -14.01
C GLY A 141 -2.07 0.19 -12.98
N LYS A 142 -3.09 -0.67 -13.08
CA LYS A 142 -3.36 -1.75 -12.12
C LYS A 142 -2.83 -3.10 -12.60
N PHE A 143 -2.16 -3.83 -11.71
CA PHE A 143 -1.69 -5.20 -11.96
C PHE A 143 -2.81 -6.21 -11.67
N LYS A 144 -3.12 -7.10 -12.62
CA LYS A 144 -4.03 -8.23 -12.36
C LYS A 144 -3.32 -9.22 -11.43
N ASN A 145 -3.94 -9.56 -10.30
CA ASN A 145 -3.40 -10.51 -9.30
C ASN A 145 -2.02 -10.11 -8.73
N ASP A 146 -1.89 -8.89 -8.22
CA ASP A 146 -0.67 -8.44 -7.54
C ASP A 146 -0.38 -9.32 -6.30
N PHE A 147 0.58 -10.24 -6.44
CA PHE A 147 1.00 -11.19 -5.40
C PHE A 147 1.65 -10.51 -4.20
N ARG A 148 1.94 -9.20 -4.29
CA ARG A 148 2.41 -8.40 -3.18
C ARG A 148 1.30 -8.09 -2.17
N ILE A 149 0.05 -8.02 -2.60
CA ILE A 149 -1.10 -7.72 -1.74
C ILE A 149 -1.43 -8.95 -0.88
N THR A 150 -1.64 -8.76 0.42
CA THR A 150 -2.06 -9.86 1.30
C THR A 150 -3.55 -10.16 1.13
N PRO A 151 -4.02 -11.40 1.38
CA PRO A 151 -5.45 -11.72 1.26
C PRO A 151 -6.35 -10.80 2.10
N TRP A 152 -5.97 -10.54 3.36
CA TRP A 152 -6.65 -9.56 4.22
C TRP A 152 -6.44 -8.12 3.76
N GLY A 153 -5.30 -7.79 3.18
CA GLY A 153 -5.02 -6.46 2.61
C GLY A 153 -5.94 -6.13 1.45
N SER A 154 -6.30 -7.12 0.62
CA SER A 154 -7.33 -6.97 -0.41
C SER A 154 -8.69 -6.62 0.19
N ILE A 155 -9.08 -7.29 1.29
CA ILE A 155 -10.31 -6.97 2.02
C ILE A 155 -10.24 -5.57 2.61
N PHE A 156 -9.11 -5.18 3.22
CA PHE A 156 -8.94 -3.86 3.80
C PHE A 156 -9.03 -2.75 2.76
N ARG A 157 -8.41 -2.92 1.58
CA ARG A 157 -8.55 -1.97 0.46
C ARG A 157 -9.99 -1.90 -0.05
N ARG A 158 -10.65 -3.06 -0.18
CA ARG A 158 -12.04 -3.12 -0.60
C ARG A 158 -12.95 -2.38 0.38
N LEU A 159 -12.68 -2.49 1.68
CA LEU A 159 -13.47 -1.83 2.74
C LEU A 159 -12.95 -0.44 3.14
N TRP A 160 -11.92 0.08 2.46
CA TRP A 160 -11.28 1.37 2.79
C TRP A 160 -10.72 1.45 4.23
N ILE A 161 -10.48 0.29 4.84
CA ILE A 161 -9.91 0.16 6.19
C ILE A 161 -8.44 0.60 6.20
N ASP A 162 -7.77 0.52 5.05
CA ASP A 162 -6.36 0.88 4.93
C ASP A 162 -6.08 2.37 5.04
N GLU A 163 -7.09 3.21 4.81
CA GLU A 163 -6.98 4.66 4.96
C GLU A 163 -7.43 5.16 6.34
N LEU A 164 -7.95 4.28 7.21
CA LEU A 164 -8.36 4.66 8.57
C LEU A 164 -7.25 5.36 9.38
N PRO A 165 -5.96 4.95 9.31
CA PRO A 165 -4.91 5.67 10.01
C PRO A 165 -4.74 7.13 9.56
N MET A 166 -5.23 7.53 8.38
CA MET A 166 -5.22 8.92 7.92
C MET A 166 -6.14 9.82 8.76
N PHE A 167 -7.10 9.28 9.52
CA PHE A 167 -7.88 10.08 10.48
C PHE A 167 -6.99 10.75 11.53
N ILE A 168 -5.83 10.18 11.85
CA ILE A 168 -4.83 10.82 12.72
C ILE A 168 -4.34 12.14 12.10
N ASN A 169 -4.18 12.22 10.78
CA ASN A 169 -3.79 13.44 10.08
C ASN A 169 -4.90 14.50 10.11
N LEU A 170 -6.16 14.08 10.07
CA LEU A 170 -7.31 14.98 10.21
C LEU A 170 -7.33 15.60 11.61
N LEU A 171 -7.14 14.79 12.66
CA LEU A 171 -7.09 15.25 14.05
C LEU A 171 -5.87 16.15 14.33
N LYS A 172 -4.73 15.88 13.70
CA LYS A 172 -3.53 16.74 13.78
C LYS A 172 -3.68 18.06 13.03
N GLY A 173 -4.68 18.18 12.15
CA GLY A 173 -4.90 19.36 11.30
C GLY A 173 -3.98 19.44 10.08
N ASP A 174 -3.21 18.38 9.78
CA ASP A 174 -2.35 18.24 8.60
C ASP A 174 -3.19 18.13 7.31
N CYS A 175 -4.35 17.47 7.42
CA CYS A 175 -5.30 17.25 6.34
C CYS A 175 -6.69 17.75 6.74
N LYS A 176 -7.57 17.96 5.75
CA LYS A 176 -9.01 18.17 5.93
C LYS A 176 -9.81 17.00 5.33
N LEU A 177 -11.13 16.98 5.49
CA LEU A 177 -11.97 15.85 5.08
C LEU A 177 -12.07 15.73 3.54
N ILE A 178 -12.54 16.77 2.87
CA ILE A 178 -12.62 16.86 1.40
C ILE A 178 -11.47 17.71 0.90
N GLY A 179 -10.78 17.40 -0.18
CA GLY A 179 -9.73 18.31 -0.69
C GLY A 179 -8.69 17.62 -1.53
N VAL A 180 -7.85 18.39 -2.21
CA VAL A 180 -6.86 17.85 -3.16
C VAL A 180 -5.98 16.76 -2.53
N ARG A 181 -5.61 15.73 -3.31
CA ARG A 181 -4.94 14.55 -2.76
C ARG A 181 -3.55 14.91 -2.21
N PRO A 182 -3.10 14.37 -1.08
CA PRO A 182 -1.69 14.53 -0.70
C PRO A 182 -0.79 13.77 -1.70
N LEU A 183 0.02 14.49 -2.47
CA LEU A 183 0.90 13.94 -3.51
C LEU A 183 2.31 13.69 -2.97
N SER A 184 3.00 12.69 -3.53
CA SER A 184 4.45 12.54 -3.30
C SER A 184 5.17 13.66 -4.03
N LYS A 185 6.40 13.98 -3.61
CA LYS A 185 7.21 14.99 -4.30
C LYS A 185 7.35 14.69 -5.80
N GLN A 186 7.63 13.43 -6.15
CA GLN A 186 7.75 12.99 -7.55
C GLN A 186 6.50 13.25 -8.38
N TYR A 187 5.30 12.98 -7.85
CA TYR A 187 4.05 13.26 -8.57
C TYR A 187 3.71 14.75 -8.58
N PHE A 188 4.01 15.45 -7.48
CA PHE A 188 3.84 16.89 -7.39
C PHE A 188 4.70 17.61 -8.43
N ASP A 189 5.93 17.16 -8.66
CA ASP A 189 6.86 17.76 -9.63
C ASP A 189 6.46 17.52 -11.10
N LEU A 190 5.46 16.67 -11.37
CA LEU A 190 4.90 16.51 -12.72
C LEU A 190 3.89 17.60 -13.08
N TYR A 191 3.46 18.41 -12.12
CA TYR A 191 2.44 19.44 -12.32
C TYR A 191 3.10 20.77 -12.71
N ASP A 192 2.39 21.60 -13.46
CA ASP A 192 2.87 22.93 -13.86
C ASP A 192 3.14 23.83 -12.65
N ASN A 193 4.18 24.67 -12.74
CA ASN A 193 4.65 25.51 -11.63
C ASN A 193 3.54 26.37 -11.01
N GLU A 194 2.75 27.03 -11.85
CA GLU A 194 1.66 27.90 -11.41
C GLU A 194 0.61 27.12 -10.61
N PHE A 195 0.21 25.95 -11.11
CA PHE A 195 -0.74 25.10 -10.41
C PHE A 195 -0.16 24.54 -9.11
N ARG A 196 1.14 24.21 -9.07
CA ARG A 196 1.84 23.76 -7.86
C ARG A 196 1.79 24.82 -6.76
N GLU A 197 2.10 26.08 -7.09
CA GLU A 197 2.08 27.20 -6.16
C GLU A 197 0.68 27.49 -5.62
N ARG A 198 -0.34 27.43 -6.49
CA ARG A 198 -1.73 27.55 -6.05
C ARG A 198 -2.13 26.41 -5.13
N ARG A 199 -1.82 25.17 -5.51
CA ARG A 199 -2.25 23.95 -4.81
C ARG A 199 -1.73 23.88 -3.38
N ILE A 200 -0.50 24.34 -3.12
CA ILE A 200 0.07 24.33 -1.76
C ILE A 200 -0.62 25.33 -0.82
N ASN A 201 -1.41 26.28 -1.30
CA ASN A 201 -2.16 27.19 -0.43
C ASN A 201 -3.32 26.50 0.30
N TYR A 202 -3.70 25.30 -0.12
CA TYR A 202 -4.81 24.53 0.45
C TYR A 202 -4.32 23.34 1.27
N LYS A 203 -5.07 22.99 2.31
CA LYS A 203 -4.83 21.75 3.04
C LYS A 203 -5.27 20.55 2.17
N PRO A 204 -4.45 19.50 2.06
CA PRO A 204 -4.85 18.29 1.34
C PRO A 204 -6.03 17.60 2.03
N GLY A 205 -6.80 16.86 1.25
CA GLY A 205 -8.00 16.15 1.71
C GLY A 205 -7.80 14.65 1.84
N LEU A 206 -8.55 14.03 2.77
CA LEU A 206 -8.72 12.58 2.82
C LEU A 206 -9.48 12.09 1.59
N ILE A 207 -10.54 12.79 1.21
CA ILE A 207 -11.39 12.49 0.06
C ILE A 207 -11.12 13.53 -1.04
N PRO A 208 -10.32 13.18 -2.06
CA PRO A 208 -10.08 14.03 -3.21
C PRO A 208 -11.31 14.22 -4.12
N PRO A 209 -11.38 15.37 -4.82
CA PRO A 209 -12.39 15.65 -5.86
C PRO A 209 -12.52 14.55 -6.92
N PHE A 210 -11.41 13.83 -7.15
CA PHE A 210 -11.34 12.62 -7.95
C PHE A 210 -12.48 11.62 -7.68
N TYR A 211 -12.88 11.41 -6.42
CA TYR A 211 -13.95 10.48 -6.08
C TYR A 211 -15.35 10.99 -6.47
N ALA A 212 -15.51 12.31 -6.60
CA ALA A 212 -16.75 12.92 -7.07
C ALA A 212 -16.82 12.93 -8.61
N ASP A 213 -15.74 13.35 -9.26
CA ASP A 213 -15.73 13.63 -10.70
C ASP A 213 -15.34 12.39 -11.56
N MET A 214 -14.70 11.38 -10.96
CA MET A 214 -14.30 10.12 -11.59
C MET A 214 -13.52 10.26 -12.92
N PRO A 215 -12.44 11.04 -12.95
CA PRO A 215 -11.64 11.25 -14.16
C PRO A 215 -10.88 9.98 -14.58
N SER A 216 -10.66 9.85 -15.89
CA SER A 216 -10.11 8.66 -16.56
C SER A 216 -8.60 8.76 -16.83
N ASN A 217 -8.08 9.98 -16.97
CA ASN A 217 -6.69 10.27 -17.32
C ASN A 217 -6.12 11.41 -16.45
N ILE A 218 -4.81 11.63 -16.53
CA ILE A 218 -4.11 12.63 -15.71
C ILE A 218 -4.62 14.05 -15.99
N VAL A 219 -4.94 14.37 -17.25
CA VAL A 219 -5.46 15.68 -17.64
C VAL A 219 -6.81 15.97 -16.98
N GLU A 220 -7.71 14.99 -16.97
CA GLU A 220 -9.00 15.10 -16.29
C GLU A 220 -8.84 15.17 -14.76
N ILE A 221 -7.83 14.50 -14.18
CA ILE A 221 -7.50 14.61 -12.76
C ILE A 221 -7.11 16.04 -12.41
N LEU A 222 -6.22 16.64 -13.19
CA LEU A 222 -5.78 18.03 -13.00
C LEU A 222 -6.96 19.00 -13.11
N LYS A 223 -7.77 18.86 -14.15
CA LYS A 223 -8.97 19.68 -14.36
C LYS A 223 -9.99 19.55 -13.22
N SER A 224 -10.17 18.35 -12.67
CA SER A 224 -11.04 18.12 -11.50
C SER A 224 -10.48 18.82 -10.25
N GLU A 225 -9.17 18.75 -10.00
CA GLU A 225 -8.54 19.47 -8.89
C GLU A 225 -8.68 21.00 -9.06
N GLU A 226 -8.41 21.55 -10.26
CA GLU A 226 -8.60 22.97 -10.57
C GLU A 226 -10.04 23.42 -10.34
N THR A 227 -11.01 22.71 -10.93
CA THR A 227 -12.44 23.03 -10.82
C THR A 227 -12.90 23.03 -9.37
N TYR A 228 -12.39 22.10 -8.56
CA TYR A 228 -12.66 22.07 -7.13
C TYR A 228 -12.08 23.30 -6.43
N LEU A 229 -10.82 23.67 -6.70
CA LEU A 229 -10.18 24.83 -6.08
C LEU A 229 -10.91 26.14 -6.47
N ASP A 230 -11.32 26.31 -7.72
CA ASP A 230 -12.08 27.48 -8.17
C ASP A 230 -13.42 27.63 -7.44
N LYS A 231 -14.12 26.52 -7.21
CA LYS A 231 -15.38 26.52 -6.44
C LYS A 231 -15.12 26.76 -4.95
N PHE A 232 -14.03 26.19 -4.44
CA PHE A 232 -13.61 26.35 -3.06
C PHE A 232 -13.29 27.80 -2.72
N ASP A 233 -12.64 28.53 -3.64
CA ASP A 233 -12.34 29.96 -3.50
C ASP A 233 -13.62 30.82 -3.45
N LYS A 234 -14.66 30.43 -4.20
CA LYS A 234 -15.95 31.11 -4.18
C LYS A 234 -16.75 30.84 -2.90
N ASN A 235 -16.84 29.57 -2.50
CA ASN A 235 -17.52 29.17 -1.27
C ASN A 235 -16.99 27.81 -0.78
N SER A 236 -16.12 27.87 0.23
CA SER A 236 -15.43 26.71 0.78
C SER A 236 -16.39 25.67 1.38
N ILE A 237 -17.32 26.12 2.21
CA ILE A 237 -18.27 25.26 2.94
C ILE A 237 -19.21 24.54 1.96
N LYS A 238 -19.82 25.30 1.04
CA LYS A 238 -20.75 24.74 0.05
C LYS A 238 -20.04 23.75 -0.87
N THR A 239 -18.82 24.07 -1.28
CA THR A 239 -18.03 23.18 -2.15
C THR A 239 -17.68 21.88 -1.45
N ASP A 240 -17.15 21.94 -0.22
CA ASP A 240 -16.82 20.75 0.54
C ASP A 240 -18.06 19.88 0.80
N PHE A 241 -19.22 20.49 1.11
CA PHE A 241 -20.47 19.75 1.29
C PHE A 241 -20.93 19.01 0.02
N ILE A 242 -20.91 19.70 -1.14
CA ILE A 242 -21.29 19.10 -2.42
C ILE A 242 -20.35 17.94 -2.78
N TYR A 243 -19.04 18.15 -2.67
CA TYR A 243 -18.05 17.13 -3.01
C TYR A 243 -18.07 15.95 -2.02
N PHE A 244 -18.39 16.20 -0.75
CA PHE A 244 -18.62 15.14 0.23
C PHE A 244 -19.76 14.23 -0.20
N TRP A 245 -20.94 14.79 -0.49
CA TRP A 245 -22.10 13.97 -0.82
C TRP A 245 -21.96 13.25 -2.17
N LYS A 246 -21.37 13.90 -3.17
CA LYS A 246 -21.03 13.25 -4.44
C LYS A 246 -20.08 12.07 -4.25
N SER A 247 -19.00 12.28 -3.48
CA SER A 247 -18.02 11.22 -3.22
C SER A 247 -18.63 10.08 -2.40
N PHE A 248 -19.44 10.40 -1.39
CA PHE A 248 -20.13 9.42 -0.55
C PHE A 248 -21.06 8.52 -1.38
N ASN A 249 -21.89 9.12 -2.24
CA ASN A 249 -22.78 8.38 -3.12
C ASN A 249 -21.99 7.49 -4.10
N ASN A 250 -20.90 7.99 -4.68
CA ASN A 250 -20.07 7.19 -5.59
C ASN A 250 -19.37 6.01 -4.89
N ILE A 251 -18.92 6.20 -3.65
CA ILE A 251 -18.19 5.17 -2.88
C ILE A 251 -19.14 4.06 -2.37
N ILE A 252 -20.36 4.44 -1.98
CA ILE A 252 -21.34 3.53 -1.37
C ILE A 252 -22.24 2.87 -2.42
N ILE A 253 -22.79 3.65 -3.34
CA ILE A 253 -23.80 3.16 -4.30
C ILE A 253 -23.12 2.51 -5.51
N ASN A 254 -22.08 3.14 -6.05
CA ASN A 254 -21.45 2.66 -7.28
C ASN A 254 -20.30 1.66 -7.04
N ASN A 255 -19.97 1.34 -5.77
CA ASN A 255 -18.80 0.51 -5.39
C ASN A 255 -17.48 0.98 -6.03
N LYS A 256 -17.40 2.25 -6.46
CA LYS A 256 -16.23 2.80 -7.16
C LYS A 256 -15.23 3.30 -6.13
N ARG A 257 -14.32 2.41 -5.76
CA ARG A 257 -13.25 2.68 -4.80
C ARG A 257 -11.92 2.73 -5.56
N SER A 258 -10.94 3.44 -5.01
CA SER A 258 -9.57 3.49 -5.53
C SER A 258 -8.89 2.12 -5.36
N SER A 259 -9.35 1.10 -6.07
CA SER A 259 -8.79 -0.27 -6.07
C SER A 259 -8.38 -0.65 -7.47
#